data_AF-A0A7V7E3W9-F1
#
_entry.id   AF-A0A7V7E3W9-F1
#
_cell.length_a   1.000
_cell.length_b   1.000
_cell.length_c   1.000
_cell.angle_alpha   90.00
_cell.angle_beta   90.00
_cell.angle_gamma   90.00
#
_symmetry.space_group_name_H-M   'P 1'
#
loop_
_entity.id
_entity.type
_entity.pdbx_description
1 polymer ?
#
loop_
_entity_poly.entity_id
_entity_poly.type
_entity_poly.pdbx_seq_one_letter_code
_entity_poly.pdbx_strand_id
1 'polypeptide(L)'
;MITVQEEDRLKKELVGLFGHLNLMRRELAALHQEEQGSFATMADTLDAIVESTETASNTILESMEEIDGIVVELRKNDDETTKKACERITDRVNQVFEACSFQDLTGQRITRVVNSLKFVEERVGTMIRMWGKDELSKVMEDLRRDQEPAATADQALLHGPQREGVAITQTDVDKLFNQDDIDKLFG
;
A
#
# COMPACT_ATOMS: atom_id res chain seq x y z
N MET A 1 4.16 44.53 -30.48
CA MET A 1 4.02 45.14 -29.14
C MET A 1 2.80 44.45 -28.53
N ILE A 2 3.00 43.65 -27.49
CA ILE A 2 1.90 42.93 -26.82
C ILE A 2 0.95 43.99 -26.25
N THR A 3 -0.35 43.86 -26.49
CA THR A 3 -1.33 44.82 -25.97
C THR A 3 -1.45 44.67 -24.45
N VAL A 4 -1.76 45.75 -23.72
CA VAL A 4 -1.90 45.72 -22.24
C VAL A 4 -2.92 44.64 -21.78
N GLN A 5 -3.96 44.38 -22.59
CA GLN A 5 -4.92 43.31 -22.33
C GLN A 5 -4.35 41.89 -22.51
N GLU A 6 -3.43 41.68 -23.47
CA GLU A 6 -2.73 40.40 -23.63
C GLU A 6 -1.71 40.19 -22.50
N GLU A 7 -1.03 41.24 -22.05
CA GLU A 7 -0.12 41.18 -20.90
C GLU A 7 -0.85 40.76 -19.62
N ASP A 8 -2.03 41.33 -19.36
CA ASP A 8 -2.85 40.96 -18.20
C ASP A 8 -3.42 39.54 -18.31
N ARG A 9 -3.75 39.08 -19.52
CA ARG A 9 -4.18 37.69 -19.73
C ARG A 9 -3.05 36.70 -19.47
N LEU A 10 -1.85 36.98 -19.98
CA LEU A 10 -0.64 36.19 -19.75
C LEU A 10 -0.26 36.16 -18.27
N LYS A 11 -0.38 37.28 -17.55
CA LYS A 11 -0.17 37.32 -16.09
C LYS A 11 -1.17 36.43 -15.35
N LYS A 12 -2.45 36.50 -15.70
CA LYS A 12 -3.48 35.64 -15.08
C LYS A 12 -3.23 34.16 -15.35
N GLU A 13 -2.86 33.80 -16.58
CA GLU A 13 -2.52 32.41 -16.92
C GLU A 13 -1.26 31.94 -16.20
N LEU A 14 -0.23 32.78 -16.08
CA LEU A 14 1.01 32.45 -15.37
C LEU A 14 0.77 32.25 -13.86
N VAL A 15 -0.03 33.13 -13.24
CA VAL A 15 -0.44 33.00 -11.83
C VAL A 15 -1.27 31.73 -11.63
N GLY A 16 -2.19 31.43 -12.55
CA GLY A 16 -2.96 30.19 -12.52
C GLY A 16 -2.08 28.94 -12.63
N LEU A 17 -1.09 28.95 -13.53
CA LEU A 17 -0.12 27.87 -13.70
C LEU A 17 0.72 27.68 -12.43
N PHE A 18 1.18 28.78 -11.82
CA PHE A 18 1.94 28.73 -10.57
C PHE A 18 1.10 28.18 -9.41
N GLY A 19 -0.19 28.52 -9.36
CA GLY A 19 -1.15 27.95 -8.41
C GLY A 19 -1.28 26.44 -8.56
N HIS A 20 -1.48 25.95 -9.79
CA HIS A 20 -1.54 24.51 -10.06
C HIS A 20 -0.23 23.78 -9.75
N LEU A 21 0.93 24.40 -10.03
CA LEU A 21 2.23 23.83 -9.68
C LEU A 21 2.40 23.69 -8.16
N ASN A 22 1.95 24.66 -7.38
CA ASN A 22 2.01 24.57 -5.92
C ASN A 22 1.03 23.54 -5.34
N LEU A 23 -0.17 23.40 -5.94
CA LEU A 23 -1.09 22.32 -5.57
C LEU A 23 -0.45 20.95 -5.83
N MET A 24 0.09 20.75 -7.03
CA MET A 24 0.75 19.51 -7.42
C MET A 24 1.95 19.20 -6.53
N ARG A 25 2.71 20.22 -6.10
CA ARG A 25 3.79 20.08 -5.11
C ARG A 25 3.29 19.57 -3.77
N ARG A 26 2.19 20.12 -3.26
CA ARG A 26 1.58 19.66 -1.99
C ARG A 26 1.08 18.22 -2.10
N GLU A 27 0.42 17.87 -3.20
CA GLU A 27 -0.06 16.51 -3.45
C GLU A 27 1.09 15.50 -3.54
N LEU A 28 2.18 15.82 -4.25
CA LEU A 28 3.36 14.96 -4.35
C LEU A 28 4.13 14.87 -3.02
N ALA A 29 4.17 15.95 -2.24
CA ALA A 29 4.75 15.94 -0.90
C ALA A 29 3.95 15.05 0.07
N ALA A 30 2.62 15.07 -0.02
CA ALA A 30 1.74 14.21 0.76
C ALA A 30 1.90 12.72 0.38
N LEU A 31 1.96 12.42 -0.93
CA LEU A 31 2.23 11.06 -1.42
C LEU A 31 3.58 10.54 -0.89
N HIS A 32 4.63 11.37 -0.91
CA HIS A 32 5.95 10.97 -0.41
C HIS A 32 5.98 10.62 1.08
N GLN A 33 5.11 11.21 1.90
CA GLN A 33 5.07 10.99 3.35
C GLN A 33 4.55 9.60 3.72
N GLU A 34 3.60 9.07 2.94
CA GLU A 34 3.08 7.70 3.08
C GLU A 34 4.01 6.66 2.40
N GLU A 35 4.88 7.10 1.48
CA GLU A 35 5.49 6.24 0.45
C GLU A 35 6.81 5.55 0.80
N GLN A 36 7.55 5.89 1.86
CA GLN A 36 8.86 5.24 2.08
C GLN A 36 8.79 3.71 2.22
N GLY A 37 7.59 3.14 2.41
CA GLY A 37 7.39 1.71 2.26
C GLY A 37 6.00 1.28 1.78
N SER A 38 5.21 2.09 1.07
CA SER A 38 3.83 1.71 0.71
C SER A 38 3.64 1.29 -0.76
N PHE A 39 4.23 2.00 -1.73
CA PHE A 39 4.00 1.67 -3.15
C PHE A 39 4.85 0.50 -3.63
N ALA A 40 6.16 0.52 -3.36
CA ALA A 40 7.07 -0.60 -3.62
C ALA A 40 6.55 -1.89 -2.97
N THR A 41 6.11 -1.82 -1.71
CA THR A 41 5.58 -2.99 -1.00
C THR A 41 4.25 -3.49 -1.56
N MET A 42 3.38 -2.61 -2.06
CA MET A 42 2.16 -3.02 -2.76
C MET A 42 2.48 -3.74 -4.07
N ALA A 43 3.42 -3.22 -4.86
CA ALA A 43 3.86 -3.86 -6.09
C ALA A 43 4.49 -5.24 -5.82
N ASP A 44 5.37 -5.33 -4.83
CA ASP A 44 6.00 -6.57 -4.40
C ASP A 44 4.98 -7.58 -3.83
N THR A 45 3.99 -7.09 -3.07
CA THR A 45 2.89 -7.93 -2.56
C THR A 45 2.06 -8.50 -3.72
N LEU A 46 1.80 -7.69 -4.74
CA LEU A 46 1.03 -8.14 -5.90
C LEU A 46 1.82 -9.15 -6.74
N ASP A 47 3.14 -8.96 -6.90
CA ASP A 47 4.03 -9.96 -7.53
C ASP A 47 4.03 -11.28 -6.74
N ALA A 48 4.13 -11.23 -5.41
CA ALA A 48 4.08 -12.42 -4.55
C ALA A 48 2.73 -13.15 -4.64
N ILE A 49 1.62 -12.41 -4.79
CA ILE A 49 0.29 -13.00 -5.04
C ILE A 49 0.28 -13.74 -6.38
N VAL A 50 0.81 -13.14 -7.44
CA VAL A 50 0.89 -13.79 -8.76
C VAL A 50 1.69 -15.10 -8.66
N GLU A 51 2.90 -15.05 -8.09
CA GLU A 51 3.75 -16.23 -7.93
C GLU A 51 3.08 -17.34 -7.09
N SER A 52 2.45 -16.97 -5.97
CA SER A 52 1.74 -17.93 -5.12
C SER A 52 0.56 -18.56 -5.86
N THR A 53 -0.20 -17.79 -6.63
CA THR A 53 -1.32 -18.32 -7.41
C THR A 53 -0.88 -19.20 -8.58
N GLU A 54 0.24 -18.88 -9.23
CA GLU A 54 0.84 -19.72 -10.28
C GLU A 54 1.32 -21.05 -9.71
N THR A 55 2.01 -21.02 -8.56
CA THR A 55 2.46 -22.23 -7.86
C THR A 55 1.28 -23.12 -7.49
N ALA A 56 0.24 -22.54 -6.87
CA ALA A 56 -0.97 -23.29 -6.50
C ALA A 56 -1.68 -23.89 -7.72
N SER A 57 -1.74 -23.16 -8.84
CA SER A 57 -2.32 -23.65 -10.09
C SER A 57 -1.53 -24.83 -10.65
N ASN A 58 -0.19 -24.75 -10.69
CA ASN A 58 0.67 -25.84 -11.14
C ASN A 58 0.45 -27.11 -10.27
N THR A 59 0.36 -26.96 -8.95
CA THR A 59 0.05 -28.10 -8.05
C THR A 59 -1.32 -28.72 -8.35
N ILE A 60 -2.33 -27.89 -8.66
CA ILE A 60 -3.66 -28.39 -9.05
C ILE A 60 -3.57 -29.17 -10.36
N LEU A 61 -2.85 -28.65 -11.37
CA LEU A 61 -2.68 -29.29 -12.65
C LEU A 61 -1.96 -30.64 -12.52
N GLU A 62 -0.85 -30.70 -11.78
CA GLU A 62 -0.12 -31.94 -11.48
C GLU A 62 -1.03 -32.96 -10.77
N SER A 63 -1.81 -32.52 -9.77
CA SER A 63 -2.76 -33.39 -9.08
C SER A 63 -3.83 -33.96 -10.03
N MET A 64 -4.28 -33.17 -11.01
CA MET A 64 -5.24 -33.62 -12.02
C MET A 64 -4.62 -34.62 -13.00
N GLU A 65 -3.35 -34.45 -13.37
CA GLU A 65 -2.60 -35.43 -14.18
C GLU A 65 -2.45 -36.77 -13.47
N GLU A 66 -2.13 -36.76 -12.17
CA GLU A 66 -2.09 -37.98 -11.36
C GLU A 66 -3.46 -38.68 -11.29
N ILE A 67 -4.54 -37.91 -11.11
CA ILE A 67 -5.91 -38.44 -11.12
C ILE A 67 -6.24 -39.08 -12.47
N ASP A 68 -5.87 -38.46 -13.60
CA ASP A 68 -6.12 -39.02 -14.92
C ASP A 68 -5.33 -40.33 -15.13
N GLY A 69 -4.10 -40.40 -14.62
CA GLY A 69 -3.31 -41.64 -14.58
C GLY A 69 -4.03 -42.79 -13.83
N ILE A 70 -4.58 -42.50 -12.65
CA ILE A 70 -5.38 -43.47 -11.87
C ILE A 70 -6.64 -43.89 -12.63
N VAL A 71 -7.32 -42.94 -13.29
CA VAL A 71 -8.51 -43.23 -14.10
C VAL A 71 -8.20 -44.15 -15.27
N VAL A 72 -7.07 -43.96 -15.95
CA VAL A 72 -6.59 -44.83 -17.03
C VAL A 72 -6.34 -46.26 -16.52
N GLU A 73 -5.80 -46.42 -15.32
CA GLU A 73 -5.65 -47.74 -14.69
C GLU A 73 -6.99 -48.37 -14.33
N LEU A 74 -7.92 -47.60 -13.76
CA LEU A 74 -9.25 -48.09 -13.39
C LEU A 74 -10.07 -48.55 -14.60
N ARG A 75 -9.92 -47.89 -15.76
CA ARG A 75 -10.57 -48.29 -17.03
C ARG A 75 -10.15 -49.67 -17.54
N LYS A 76 -9.02 -50.23 -17.07
CA LYS A 76 -8.58 -51.59 -17.43
C LYS A 76 -9.49 -52.67 -16.84
N ASN A 77 -10.30 -52.34 -15.82
CA ASN A 77 -11.32 -53.24 -15.30
C ASN A 77 -12.49 -53.35 -16.28
N ASP A 78 -13.05 -54.54 -16.45
CA ASP A 78 -14.13 -54.78 -17.42
C ASP A 78 -15.54 -54.45 -16.90
N ASP A 79 -15.63 -53.75 -15.77
CA ASP A 79 -16.90 -53.31 -15.19
C ASP A 79 -17.41 -52.02 -15.87
N GLU A 80 -18.61 -52.11 -16.45
CA GLU A 80 -19.27 -51.00 -17.15
C GLU A 80 -19.58 -49.82 -16.22
N THR A 81 -19.84 -50.08 -14.93
CA THR A 81 -20.10 -49.02 -13.95
C THR A 81 -18.83 -48.20 -13.70
N THR A 82 -17.70 -48.89 -13.57
CA THR A 82 -16.36 -48.29 -13.41
C THR A 82 -15.99 -47.46 -14.64
N LYS A 83 -16.22 -47.97 -15.85
CA LYS A 83 -15.93 -47.23 -17.10
C LYS A 83 -16.71 -45.91 -17.19
N LYS A 84 -18.01 -45.92 -16.86
CA LYS A 84 -18.84 -44.71 -16.84
C LYS A 84 -18.42 -43.72 -15.75
N ALA A 85 -17.99 -44.21 -14.59
CA ALA A 85 -17.44 -43.34 -13.55
C ALA A 85 -16.13 -42.68 -14.01
N CYS A 86 -15.26 -43.44 -14.67
CA CYS A 86 -14.01 -42.95 -15.24
C CYS A 86 -14.23 -41.84 -16.29
N GLU A 87 -15.20 -42.00 -17.20
CA GLU A 87 -15.55 -40.94 -18.16
C GLU A 87 -15.98 -39.65 -17.47
N ARG A 88 -16.85 -39.76 -16.46
CA ARG A 88 -17.29 -38.58 -15.70
C ARG A 88 -16.14 -37.89 -14.97
N ILE A 89 -15.14 -38.63 -14.51
CA ILE A 89 -13.96 -38.05 -13.85
C ILE A 89 -13.09 -37.36 -14.90
N THR A 90 -12.80 -38.00 -16.04
CA THR A 90 -12.03 -37.40 -17.13
C THR A 90 -12.68 -36.09 -17.61
N ASP A 91 -14.00 -36.03 -17.73
CA ASP A 91 -14.71 -34.80 -18.11
C ASP A 91 -14.50 -33.67 -17.07
N ARG A 92 -14.45 -33.99 -15.78
CA ARG A 92 -14.18 -33.03 -14.71
C ARG A 92 -12.73 -32.57 -14.70
N VAL A 93 -11.80 -33.48 -14.91
CA VAL A 93 -10.37 -33.19 -15.04
C VAL A 93 -10.14 -32.21 -16.20
N ASN A 94 -10.72 -32.47 -17.37
CA ASN A 94 -10.65 -31.56 -18.52
C ASN A 94 -11.24 -30.17 -18.21
N GLN A 95 -12.36 -30.12 -17.48
CA GLN A 95 -12.96 -28.86 -17.07
C GLN A 95 -12.05 -28.04 -16.13
N VAL A 96 -11.30 -28.71 -15.24
CA VAL A 96 -10.31 -28.05 -14.37
C VAL A 96 -9.13 -27.54 -15.19
N PHE A 97 -8.60 -28.33 -16.13
CA PHE A 97 -7.53 -27.89 -17.04
C PHE A 97 -7.92 -26.61 -17.80
N GLU A 98 -9.13 -26.58 -18.36
CA GLU A 98 -9.65 -25.41 -19.07
C GLU A 98 -9.78 -24.20 -18.12
N ALA A 99 -10.32 -24.40 -16.91
CA ALA A 99 -10.46 -23.33 -15.92
C ALA A 99 -9.11 -22.74 -15.49
N CYS A 100 -8.11 -23.60 -15.23
CA CYS A 100 -6.75 -23.17 -14.89
C CYS A 100 -6.06 -22.45 -16.05
N SER A 101 -6.35 -22.77 -17.31
CA SER A 101 -5.80 -22.03 -18.45
C SER A 101 -6.19 -20.55 -18.48
N PHE A 102 -7.36 -20.18 -17.92
CA PHE A 102 -7.76 -18.78 -17.78
C PHE A 102 -7.00 -18.04 -16.66
N GLN A 103 -6.39 -18.76 -15.72
CA GLN A 103 -5.57 -18.15 -14.67
C GLN A 103 -4.26 -17.59 -15.24
N ASP A 104 -3.68 -18.19 -16.29
CA ASP A 104 -2.53 -17.61 -17.01
C ASP A 104 -2.85 -16.19 -17.54
N LEU A 105 -4.01 -16.01 -18.18
CA LEU A 105 -4.45 -14.69 -18.64
C LEU A 105 -4.63 -13.69 -17.48
N THR A 106 -5.05 -14.18 -16.31
CA THR A 106 -5.21 -13.35 -15.11
C THR A 106 -3.84 -12.94 -14.56
N GLY A 107 -2.88 -13.86 -14.47
CA GLY A 107 -1.49 -13.57 -14.09
C GLY A 107 -0.88 -12.51 -15.00
N GLN A 108 -0.97 -12.68 -16.32
CA GLN A 108 -0.47 -11.71 -17.29
C GLN A 108 -1.09 -10.31 -17.11
N ARG A 109 -2.41 -10.23 -16.82
CA ARG A 109 -3.09 -8.95 -16.58
C ARG A 109 -2.59 -8.28 -15.31
N ILE A 110 -2.42 -9.04 -14.23
CA ILE A 110 -1.91 -8.51 -12.96
C ILE A 110 -0.47 -8.00 -13.15
N THR A 111 0.40 -8.77 -13.80
CA THR A 111 1.78 -8.33 -14.10
C THR A 111 1.82 -7.01 -14.87
N ARG A 112 0.90 -6.78 -15.83
CA ARG A 112 0.80 -5.49 -16.53
C ARG A 112 0.39 -4.35 -15.60
N VAL A 113 -0.51 -4.60 -14.65
CA VAL A 113 -0.90 -3.62 -13.63
C VAL A 113 0.30 -3.29 -12.74
N VAL A 114 1.02 -4.31 -12.23
CA VAL A 114 2.23 -4.10 -11.42
C VAL A 114 3.25 -3.24 -12.15
N ASN A 115 3.55 -3.57 -13.41
CA ASN A 115 4.51 -2.80 -14.21
C ASN A 115 4.06 -1.35 -14.42
N SER A 116 2.76 -1.12 -14.56
CA SER A 116 2.21 0.24 -14.67
C SER A 116 2.37 1.02 -13.36
N LEU A 117 2.14 0.38 -12.21
CA LEU A 117 2.36 0.98 -10.89
C LEU A 117 3.83 1.32 -10.66
N LYS A 118 4.76 0.39 -10.97
CA LYS A 118 6.21 0.63 -10.91
C LYS A 118 6.65 1.81 -11.78
N PHE A 119 6.07 1.95 -12.98
CA PHE A 119 6.34 3.10 -13.85
C PHE A 119 5.86 4.43 -13.25
N VAL A 120 4.67 4.44 -12.63
CA VAL A 120 4.16 5.64 -11.95
C VAL A 120 5.07 6.01 -10.77
N GLU A 121 5.45 5.04 -9.95
CA GLU A 121 6.38 5.22 -8.82
C GLU A 121 7.72 5.82 -9.29
N GLU A 122 8.34 5.28 -10.34
CA GLU A 122 9.61 5.80 -10.87
C GLU A 122 9.48 7.27 -11.29
N ARG A 123 8.36 7.63 -11.92
CA ARG A 123 8.12 8.98 -12.41
C ARG A 123 7.84 9.95 -11.26
N VAL A 124 7.06 9.56 -10.27
CA VAL A 124 6.83 10.32 -9.02
C VAL A 124 8.16 10.53 -8.30
N GLY A 125 8.95 9.47 -8.12
CA GLY A 125 10.28 9.54 -7.52
C GLY A 125 11.22 10.47 -8.28
N THR A 126 11.13 10.51 -9.62
CA THR A 126 11.91 11.45 -10.44
C THR A 126 11.48 12.90 -10.23
N MET A 127 10.17 13.17 -10.16
CA MET A 127 9.66 14.51 -9.87
C MET A 127 10.11 14.99 -8.48
N ILE A 128 10.06 14.11 -7.48
CA ILE A 128 10.55 14.41 -6.13
C ILE A 128 12.06 14.71 -6.13
N ARG A 129 12.87 13.91 -6.83
CA ARG A 129 14.33 14.15 -6.96
C ARG A 129 14.62 15.49 -7.65
N MET A 130 13.88 15.86 -8.69
CA MET A 130 14.06 17.12 -9.42
C MET A 130 13.76 18.35 -8.56
N TRP A 131 12.85 18.25 -7.60
CA TRP A 131 12.52 19.37 -6.70
C TRP A 131 13.47 19.52 -5.51
N GLY A 132 14.20 18.47 -5.14
CA GLY A 132 15.12 18.49 -4.00
C GLY A 132 14.40 18.19 -2.69
N LYS A 133 15.01 17.31 -1.88
CA LYS A 133 14.41 16.81 -0.64
C LYS A 133 14.11 17.93 0.37
N ASP A 134 14.95 18.96 0.40
CA ASP A 134 14.83 20.05 1.38
C ASP A 134 13.61 20.94 1.13
N GLU A 135 13.29 21.22 -0.13
CA GLU A 135 12.10 22.00 -0.49
C GLU A 135 10.81 21.20 -0.28
N LEU A 136 10.84 19.89 -0.59
CA LEU A 136 9.70 19.01 -0.29
C LEU A 136 9.45 18.96 1.22
N SER A 137 10.51 18.84 2.03
CA SER A 137 10.43 18.80 3.49
C SER A 137 9.81 20.08 4.08
N LYS A 138 10.12 21.25 3.51
CA LYS A 138 9.48 22.52 3.91
C LYS A 138 7.98 22.53 3.58
N VAL A 139 7.60 22.09 2.37
CA VAL A 139 6.18 21.99 1.98
C VAL A 139 5.44 20.99 2.86
N MET A 140 6.11 19.92 3.30
CA MET A 140 5.57 18.94 4.25
C MET A 140 5.39 19.53 5.65
N GLU A 141 6.34 20.33 6.15
CA GLU A 141 6.18 21.04 7.42
C GLU A 141 4.99 22.00 7.39
N ASP A 142 4.80 22.72 6.28
CA ASP A 142 3.67 23.63 6.10
C ASP A 142 2.34 22.86 6.01
N LEU A 143 2.30 21.72 5.31
CA LEU A 143 1.14 20.81 5.31
C LEU A 143 0.81 20.29 6.71
N ARG A 144 1.82 19.96 7.52
CA ARG A 144 1.64 19.46 8.89
C ARG A 144 1.10 20.56 9.83
N ARG A 145 1.56 21.80 9.65
CA ARG A 145 1.05 22.99 10.37
C ARG A 145 -0.40 23.32 10.02
N ASP A 146 -0.80 23.11 8.77
CA ASP A 146 -2.19 23.28 8.32
C ASP A 146 -3.15 22.19 8.87
N GLN A 147 -2.62 21.01 9.20
CA GLN A 147 -3.40 19.86 9.69
C GLN A 147 -3.43 19.75 11.22
N GLU A 148 -2.46 20.30 11.95
CA GLU A 148 -2.57 20.47 13.39
C GLU A 148 -3.70 21.48 13.65
N PRO A 149 -4.79 21.12 14.36
CA PRO A 149 -5.74 22.13 14.80
C PRO A 149 -4.91 23.12 15.62
N ALA A 150 -4.93 24.40 15.23
CA ALA A 150 -4.19 25.46 15.93
C ALA A 150 -4.38 25.21 17.42
N ALA A 151 -3.31 24.76 18.10
CA ALA A 151 -3.40 24.35 19.48
C ALA A 151 -4.01 25.53 20.22
N THR A 152 -5.27 25.38 20.63
CA THR A 152 -5.98 26.46 21.30
C THR A 152 -5.14 26.84 22.50
N ALA A 153 -5.04 28.13 22.81
CA ALA A 153 -4.18 28.64 23.89
C ALA A 153 -4.28 27.83 25.20
N ASP A 154 -5.42 27.16 25.45
CA ASP A 154 -5.64 26.22 26.55
C ASP A 154 -4.70 25.00 26.59
N GLN A 155 -4.27 24.43 25.46
CA GLN A 155 -3.31 23.32 25.45
C GLN A 155 -1.89 23.78 25.78
N ALA A 156 -1.52 25.00 25.41
CA ALA A 156 -0.25 25.62 25.79
C ALA A 156 -0.21 26.02 27.29
N LEU A 157 -1.37 26.16 27.94
CA LEU A 157 -1.49 26.43 29.38
C LEU A 157 -1.36 25.19 30.26
N LEU A 158 -1.44 23.97 29.70
CA LEU A 158 -1.29 22.72 30.47
C LEU A 158 0.15 22.46 30.93
N HIS A 159 1.14 23.14 30.35
CA HIS A 159 2.50 23.17 30.85
C HIS A 159 2.98 24.62 30.92
N GLY A 160 2.73 25.25 32.06
CA GLY A 160 3.30 26.57 32.37
C GLY A 160 4.84 26.55 32.32
N PRO A 161 5.50 27.71 32.18
CA PRO A 161 6.95 27.78 32.03
C PRO A 161 7.64 27.20 33.26
N GLN A 162 8.25 26.02 33.11
CA GLN A 162 9.07 25.44 34.16
C GLN A 162 10.41 26.16 34.24
N ARG A 163 10.79 26.57 35.46
CA ARG A 163 12.10 27.17 35.72
C ARG A 163 13.21 26.14 35.49
N GLU A 164 14.32 26.58 34.90
CA GLU A 164 15.53 25.76 34.75
C GLU A 164 15.92 25.15 36.10
N GLY A 165 16.00 23.81 36.15
CA GLY A 165 16.36 23.04 37.34
C GLY A 165 15.20 22.47 38.16
N VAL A 166 13.93 22.71 37.77
CA VAL A 166 12.73 22.16 38.46
C VAL A 166 11.93 21.23 37.53
N ALA A 167 12.63 20.45 36.71
CA ALA A 167 12.00 19.34 36.01
C ALA A 167 11.80 18.20 37.03
N ILE A 168 10.54 17.86 37.31
CA ILE A 168 10.20 16.67 38.11
C ILE A 168 10.74 15.45 37.35
N THR A 169 11.60 14.67 37.99
CA THR A 169 12.19 13.49 37.35
C THR A 169 11.27 12.29 37.53
N GLN A 170 11.34 11.30 36.63
CA GLN A 170 10.54 10.07 36.74
C GLN A 170 10.76 9.36 38.09
N THR A 171 11.96 9.47 38.65
CA THR A 171 12.30 8.95 39.99
C THR A 171 11.49 9.62 41.11
N ASP A 172 11.08 10.88 40.94
CA ASP A 172 10.24 11.60 41.91
C ASP A 172 8.76 11.23 41.76
N VAL A 173 8.33 10.93 40.53
CA VAL A 173 6.99 10.40 40.24
C VAL A 173 6.83 9.01 40.87
N ASP A 174 7.83 8.14 40.73
CA ASP A 174 7.78 6.78 41.28
C ASP A 174 7.80 6.76 42.82
N LYS A 175 8.39 7.79 43.46
CA LYS A 175 8.30 7.97 44.92
C LYS A 175 6.93 8.41 45.41
N LEU A 176 6.19 9.15 44.58
CA LEU A 176 4.85 9.65 44.92
C LEU A 176 3.76 8.59 44.74
N PHE A 177 4.00 7.59 43.88
CA PHE A 177 3.04 6.54 43.55
C PHE A 177 3.53 5.14 43.90
N ASN A 178 4.37 4.99 44.93
CA ASN A 178 4.80 3.67 45.35
C ASN A 178 3.59 2.85 45.83
N GLN A 179 3.49 1.63 45.29
CA GLN A 179 2.30 0.79 45.36
C GLN A 179 1.94 0.41 46.80
N ASP A 180 2.95 0.35 47.69
CA ASP A 180 2.80 0.07 49.12
C ASP A 180 1.98 1.13 49.90
N ASP A 181 1.96 2.38 49.44
CA ASP A 181 1.23 3.47 50.11
C ASP A 181 -0.21 3.59 49.58
N ILE A 182 -0.44 3.20 48.33
CA ILE A 182 -1.78 3.13 47.72
C ILE A 182 -2.56 1.96 48.33
N ASP A 183 -1.91 0.81 48.53
CA ASP A 183 -2.54 -0.38 49.11
C ASP A 183 -2.97 -0.17 50.58
N LYS A 184 -2.31 0.73 51.33
CA LYS A 184 -2.73 1.11 52.70
C LYS A 184 -3.92 2.06 52.77
N LEU A 185 -4.25 2.75 51.68
CA LEU A 185 -5.32 3.75 51.62
C LEU A 185 -6.67 3.14 51.24
N PHE A 186 -6.66 1.97 50.60
CA PHE A 186 -7.85 1.30 50.07
C PHE A 186 -8.03 -0.15 50.56
N GLY A 187 -7.20 -0.60 51.51
CA GLY A 187 -7.28 -1.89 52.20
C GLY A 187 -7.76 -1.78 53.64
#